data_AF-A0A8B9RR70-F1
#
_entry.id   AF-A0A8B9RR70-F1
#
_cell.length_a   1.000
_cell.length_b   1.000
_cell.length_c   1.000
_cell.angle_alpha   90.00
_cell.angle_beta   90.00
_cell.angle_gamma   90.00
#
_symmetry.space_group_name_H-M   'P 1'
#
loop_
_entity.id
_entity.type
_entity.pdbx_description
1 polymer ?
#
loop_
_entity_poly.entity_id
_entity_poly.type
_entity_poly.pdbx_seq_one_letter_code
_entity_poly.pdbx_strand_id
1 'polypeptide(L)'
;VLNSVAALGSELQNEPQRHYGMTSPISLAPPTDRDSIHTQKLLEAMKALGVFEEEEELNHRLVVLGKLNNLVKEWISELGESKNLPPSAVANVGGKIFTFGSYRLGVQTKGKILLSGYSSNV
;
A
#
# COMPACT_ATOMS: atom_id res chain seq x y z
N VAL A 1 3.70 5.02 -49.74
CA VAL A 1 4.24 4.44 -48.49
C VAL A 1 3.21 4.58 -47.36
N LEU A 2 1.98 4.12 -47.61
CA LEU A 2 0.86 4.19 -46.66
C LEU A 2 0.00 2.95 -46.85
N ASN A 3 0.46 1.79 -46.37
CA ASN A 3 -0.34 0.57 -46.16
C ASN A 3 0.47 -0.53 -45.43
N SER A 4 1.02 -0.24 -44.25
CA SER A 4 1.65 -1.29 -43.42
C SER A 4 1.35 -1.22 -41.92
N VAL A 5 0.37 -0.42 -41.48
CA VAL A 5 0.00 -0.34 -40.04
C VAL A 5 -1.32 -1.09 -39.71
N ALA A 6 -1.99 -1.69 -40.71
CA ALA A 6 -3.25 -2.39 -40.50
C ALA A 6 -3.12 -3.87 -40.08
N ALA A 7 -1.90 -4.39 -39.88
CA ALA A 7 -1.66 -5.84 -39.76
C ALA A 7 -1.00 -6.29 -38.44
N LEU A 8 -1.27 -5.60 -37.32
CA LEU A 8 -0.79 -6.03 -35.99
C LEU A 8 -1.94 -6.29 -34.98
N GLY A 9 -3.18 -6.41 -35.46
CA GLY A 9 -4.37 -6.53 -34.62
C GLY A 9 -4.94 -7.93 -34.39
N SER A 10 -4.23 -9.03 -34.69
CA SER A 10 -4.89 -10.35 -34.75
C SER A 10 -4.07 -11.56 -34.28
N GLU A 11 -3.16 -11.44 -33.30
CA GLU A 11 -2.50 -12.62 -32.70
C GLU A 11 -2.29 -12.53 -31.17
N LEU A 12 -3.31 -12.08 -30.43
CA LEU A 12 -3.39 -12.25 -28.98
C LEU A 12 -4.78 -12.73 -28.56
N GLN A 13 -5.20 -13.87 -29.10
CA GLN A 13 -6.42 -14.55 -28.69
C GLN A 13 -6.09 -15.99 -28.29
N ASN A 14 -5.57 -16.19 -27.07
CA ASN A 14 -5.77 -17.44 -26.32
C ASN A 14 -5.25 -17.42 -24.86
N GLU A 15 -5.26 -16.27 -24.19
CA GLU A 15 -5.12 -16.25 -22.72
C GLU A 15 -6.49 -15.92 -22.10
N PRO A 16 -7.03 -16.73 -21.18
CA PRO A 16 -8.27 -16.40 -20.52
C PRO A 16 -8.12 -15.05 -19.81
N GLN A 17 -8.97 -14.08 -20.16
CA GLN A 17 -8.97 -12.77 -19.51
C GLN A 17 -9.12 -12.96 -17.99
N ARG A 18 -8.01 -12.75 -17.28
CA ARG A 18 -7.98 -12.84 -15.82
C ARG A 18 -8.84 -11.71 -15.27
N HIS A 19 -9.97 -12.06 -14.67
CA HIS A 19 -10.79 -11.15 -13.89
C HIS A 19 -10.61 -11.43 -12.40
N TYR A 20 -10.90 -10.43 -11.57
CA TYR A 20 -10.81 -10.55 -10.11
C TYR A 20 -12.21 -10.83 -9.55
N GLY A 21 -12.32 -11.81 -8.64
CA GLY A 21 -13.57 -12.20 -7.99
C GLY A 21 -14.13 -13.53 -8.50
N MET A 22 -15.25 -13.95 -7.90
CA MET A 22 -15.92 -15.24 -8.20
C MET A 22 -16.87 -15.16 -9.40
N THR A 23 -17.26 -13.96 -9.83
CA THR A 23 -18.23 -13.72 -10.90
C THR A 23 -17.64 -12.82 -11.98
N SER A 24 -18.23 -12.89 -13.18
CA SER A 24 -17.85 -12.03 -14.30
C SER A 24 -18.03 -10.54 -13.97
N PRO A 25 -17.22 -9.65 -14.58
CA PRO A 25 -17.35 -8.21 -14.40
C PRO A 25 -18.68 -7.71 -14.96
N ILE A 26 -19.29 -6.72 -14.29
CA ILE A 26 -20.54 -6.08 -14.73
C ILE A 26 -20.32 -5.24 -15.99
N SER A 27 -19.18 -4.56 -16.07
CA SER A 27 -18.79 -3.74 -17.23
C SER A 27 -17.28 -3.78 -17.40
N LEU A 28 -16.84 -3.82 -18.65
CA LEU A 28 -15.43 -3.66 -19.06
C LEU A 28 -15.18 -2.31 -19.74
N ALA A 29 -16.16 -1.39 -19.69
CA ALA A 29 -16.02 -0.08 -20.31
C ALA A 29 -14.94 0.76 -19.59
N PRO A 30 -14.00 1.39 -20.34
CA PRO A 30 -13.02 2.29 -19.76
C PRO A 30 -13.67 3.61 -19.31
N PRO A 31 -13.00 4.40 -18.43
CA PRO A 31 -13.49 5.72 -18.05
C PRO A 31 -13.54 6.67 -19.24
N THR A 32 -14.51 7.58 -19.23
CA THR A 32 -14.64 8.67 -20.20
C THR A 32 -13.85 9.90 -19.76
N ASP A 33 -13.66 10.86 -20.66
CA ASP A 33 -13.01 12.15 -20.33
C ASP A 33 -13.72 12.90 -19.19
N ARG A 34 -15.05 12.78 -19.12
CA ARG A 34 -15.85 13.37 -18.04
C ARG A 34 -15.53 12.72 -16.69
N ASP A 35 -15.30 11.41 -16.66
CA ASP A 35 -14.96 10.68 -15.43
C ASP A 35 -13.58 11.10 -14.92
N SER A 36 -12.62 11.35 -15.83
CA SER A 36 -11.31 11.91 -15.51
C SER A 36 -11.42 13.31 -14.87
N ILE A 37 -12.27 14.18 -15.43
CA ILE A 37 -12.52 15.52 -14.87
C ILE A 37 -13.11 15.42 -13.45
N HIS A 38 -14.06 14.50 -13.22
CA HIS A 38 -14.65 14.31 -11.90
C HIS A 38 -13.67 13.72 -10.89
N THR A 39 -12.82 12.79 -11.33
CA THR A 39 -11.75 12.22 -10.50
C THR A 39 -10.78 13.31 -10.05
N GLN A 40 -10.41 14.21 -10.94
CA GLN A 40 -9.54 15.35 -10.60
C GLN A 40 -10.17 16.28 -9.55
N LYS A 41 -11.46 16.62 -9.70
CA LYS A 41 -12.20 17.42 -8.71
C LYS A 41 -12.26 16.75 -7.34
N LEU A 42 -12.45 15.42 -7.31
CA LEU A 42 -12.43 14.65 -6.06
C LEU A 42 -11.05 14.72 -5.39
N LEU A 43 -9.97 14.55 -6.15
CA LEU A 43 -8.60 14.65 -5.63
C LEU A 43 -8.32 16.04 -5.02
N GLU A 44 -8.76 17.11 -5.67
CA GLU A 44 -8.62 18.48 -5.16
C GLU A 44 -9.37 18.68 -3.85
N ALA A 45 -10.61 18.21 -3.76
CA ALA A 45 -11.39 18.27 -2.52
C ALA A 45 -10.73 17.47 -1.38
N MET A 46 -10.24 16.26 -1.67
CA MET A 46 -9.54 15.42 -0.69
C MET A 46 -8.25 16.07 -0.18
N LYS A 47 -7.47 16.71 -1.07
CA LYS A 47 -6.28 17.49 -0.69
C LYS A 47 -6.65 18.66 0.23
N ALA A 48 -7.71 19.39 -0.08
CA ALA A 48 -8.19 20.49 0.76
C ALA A 48 -8.62 20.03 2.17
N LEU A 49 -9.14 18.79 2.28
CA LEU A 49 -9.48 18.16 3.57
C LEU A 49 -8.26 17.60 4.31
N GLY A 50 -7.06 17.64 3.73
CA GLY A 50 -5.82 17.17 4.37
C GLY A 50 -5.76 15.66 4.59
N VAL A 51 -6.50 14.87 3.81
CA VAL A 51 -6.57 13.40 4.00
C VAL A 51 -5.30 12.67 3.57
N PHE A 52 -4.46 13.30 2.74
CA PHE A 52 -3.16 12.77 2.34
C PHE A 52 -2.09 13.14 3.35
N GLU A 53 -1.25 12.16 3.70
CA GLU A 53 -0.09 12.36 4.56
C GLU A 53 1.05 13.07 3.79
N GLU A 54 1.84 13.90 4.47
CA GLU A 54 3.01 14.53 3.84
C GLU A 54 4.18 13.54 3.70
N GLU A 55 5.06 13.81 2.74
CA GLU A 55 6.26 12.99 2.50
C GLU A 55 7.15 12.89 3.75
N GLU A 56 7.30 13.97 4.51
CA GLU A 56 8.09 13.98 5.74
C GLU A 56 7.50 13.05 6.82
N GLU A 57 6.17 13.06 7.00
CA GLU A 57 5.49 12.17 7.94
C GLU A 57 5.63 10.70 7.51
N LEU A 58 5.50 10.43 6.21
CA LEU A 58 5.69 9.09 5.65
C LEU A 58 7.13 8.60 5.89
N ASN A 59 8.13 9.43 5.61
CA ASN A 59 9.54 9.13 5.85
C ASN A 59 9.81 8.86 7.33
N HIS A 60 9.24 9.66 8.23
CA HIS A 60 9.34 9.43 9.66
C HIS A 60 8.78 8.05 10.06
N ARG A 61 7.63 7.63 9.51
CA ARG A 61 7.07 6.29 9.76
C ARG A 61 7.98 5.18 9.25
N LEU A 62 8.60 5.34 8.09
CA LEU A 62 9.54 4.35 7.55
C LEU A 62 10.76 4.19 8.46
N VAL A 63 11.30 5.29 9.00
CA VAL A 63 12.40 5.25 9.98
C VAL A 63 11.97 4.51 11.24
N VAL A 64 10.78 4.80 11.77
CA VAL A 64 10.24 4.11 12.96
C VAL A 64 10.05 2.61 12.69
N LEU A 65 9.53 2.22 11.53
CA LEU A 65 9.41 0.81 11.16
C LEU A 65 10.77 0.11 11.04
N GLY A 66 11.78 0.80 10.52
CA GLY A 66 13.16 0.29 10.52
C GLY A 66 13.67 0.00 11.93
N LYS A 67 13.46 0.94 12.86
CA LYS A 67 13.82 0.76 14.28
C LYS A 67 13.06 -0.40 14.92
N LEU A 68 11.75 -0.48 14.73
CA LEU A 68 10.92 -1.57 15.25
C LEU A 68 11.37 -2.93 14.71
N ASN A 69 11.70 -3.01 13.42
CA ASN A 69 12.19 -4.25 12.82
C ASN A 69 13.51 -4.70 13.43
N ASN A 70 14.41 -3.76 13.75
CA ASN A 70 15.68 -4.07 14.40
C ASN A 70 15.46 -4.54 15.85
N LEU A 71 14.60 -3.84 16.61
CA LEU A 71 14.26 -4.24 17.98
C LEU A 71 13.64 -5.65 18.03
N VAL A 72 12.77 -5.99 17.08
CA VAL A 72 12.18 -7.33 17.01
C VAL A 72 13.25 -8.40 16.74
N LYS A 73 14.22 -8.12 15.86
CA LYS A 73 15.32 -9.06 15.59
C LYS A 73 16.24 -9.25 16.79
N GLU A 74 16.57 -8.15 17.48
CA GLU A 74 17.39 -8.17 18.70
C GLU A 74 16.69 -8.99 19.79
N TRP A 75 15.42 -8.69 20.07
CA TRP A 75 14.62 -9.44 21.02
C TRP A 75 14.55 -10.94 20.71
N ILE A 76 14.36 -11.30 19.44
CA ILE A 76 14.33 -12.70 19.01
C ILE A 76 15.70 -13.37 19.21
N SER A 77 16.81 -12.65 18.94
CA SER A 77 18.17 -13.14 19.17
C SER A 77 18.42 -13.40 20.66
N GLU A 78 18.13 -12.42 21.52
CA GLU A 78 18.25 -12.53 22.97
C GLU A 78 17.41 -13.68 23.54
N LEU A 79 16.18 -13.84 23.04
CA LEU A 79 15.33 -14.95 23.41
C LEU A 79 15.96 -16.30 23.01
N GLY A 80 16.54 -16.39 21.81
CA GLY A 80 17.25 -17.58 21.35
C GLY A 80 18.43 -17.96 22.25
N GLU A 81 19.23 -16.98 22.67
CA GLU A 81 20.34 -17.16 23.60
C GLU A 81 19.84 -17.64 24.98
N SER A 82 18.79 -17.02 25.51
CA SER A 82 18.19 -17.41 26.80
C SER A 82 17.60 -18.84 26.81
N LYS A 83 17.30 -19.38 25.62
CA LYS A 83 16.80 -20.74 25.42
C LYS A 83 17.90 -21.74 25.07
N ASN A 84 19.16 -21.33 25.16
CA ASN A 84 20.35 -22.12 24.85
C ASN A 84 20.35 -22.68 23.42
N LEU A 85 19.82 -21.93 22.45
CA LEU A 85 19.96 -22.30 21.06
C LEU A 85 21.43 -22.25 20.63
N PRO A 86 21.89 -23.13 19.73
CA PRO A 86 23.24 -23.05 19.19
C PRO A 86 23.51 -21.68 18.56
N PRO A 87 24.74 -21.13 18.66
CA PRO A 87 25.08 -19.84 18.05
C PRO A 87 24.78 -19.77 16.54
N SER A 88 24.95 -20.89 15.85
CA SER A 88 24.59 -21.03 14.43
C SER A 88 23.09 -20.92 14.18
N ALA A 89 22.23 -21.29 15.14
CA ALA A 89 20.79 -21.12 15.04
C ALA A 89 20.39 -19.67 15.37
N VAL A 90 20.93 -19.08 16.44
CA VAL A 90 20.66 -17.68 16.84
C VAL A 90 20.99 -16.71 15.70
N ALA A 91 22.14 -16.88 15.05
CA ALA A 91 22.55 -16.05 13.91
C ALA A 91 21.60 -16.14 12.68
N ASN A 92 20.81 -17.21 12.58
CA ASN A 92 19.95 -17.49 11.43
C ASN A 92 18.44 -17.38 11.71
N VAL A 93 18.02 -17.26 12.97
CA VAL A 93 16.59 -17.19 13.36
C VAL A 93 15.91 -15.97 12.72
N GLY A 94 16.62 -14.84 12.60
CA GLY A 94 16.12 -13.65 11.91
C GLY A 94 14.93 -12.99 12.62
N GLY A 95 13.85 -12.75 11.87
CA GLY A 95 12.68 -11.99 12.34
C GLY A 95 12.35 -10.82 11.43
N LYS A 96 11.05 -10.56 11.25
CA LYS A 96 10.56 -9.48 10.38
C LYS A 96 9.19 -8.99 10.83
N ILE A 97 9.03 -7.67 10.84
CA ILE A 97 7.71 -7.06 11.02
C ILE A 97 7.00 -6.94 9.66
N PHE A 98 5.68 -7.06 9.70
CA PHE A 98 4.82 -6.80 8.56
C PHE A 98 3.74 -5.80 8.95
N THR A 99 3.48 -4.86 8.05
CA THR A 99 2.38 -3.91 8.22
C THR A 99 1.12 -4.46 7.55
N PHE A 100 -0.02 -4.17 8.15
CA PHE A 100 -1.36 -4.48 7.64
C PHE A 100 -2.28 -3.28 7.83
N GLY A 101 -3.52 -3.39 7.38
CA GLY A 101 -4.51 -2.31 7.52
C GLY A 101 -4.23 -1.11 6.63
N SER A 102 -4.82 0.04 6.98
CA SER A 102 -4.81 1.27 6.16
C SER A 102 -3.41 1.75 5.80
N TYR A 103 -2.47 1.67 6.73
CA TYR A 103 -1.07 2.03 6.49
C TYR A 103 -0.44 1.17 5.39
N ARG A 104 -0.69 -0.15 5.39
CA ARG A 104 -0.17 -1.05 4.35
C ARG A 104 -0.82 -0.79 2.99
N LEU A 105 -2.08 -0.37 2.99
CA LEU A 105 -2.86 -0.08 1.78
C LEU A 105 -2.58 1.32 1.23
N GLY A 106 -1.82 2.17 1.93
CA GLY A 106 -1.51 3.53 1.48
C GLY A 106 -2.70 4.51 1.60
N VAL A 107 -3.69 4.18 2.43
CA VAL A 107 -4.91 4.99 2.64
C VAL A 107 -5.00 5.55 4.05
N GLN A 108 -3.88 5.57 4.79
CA GLN A 108 -3.80 6.22 6.08
C GLN A 108 -3.90 7.74 5.94
N THR A 109 -4.64 8.36 6.85
CA THR A 109 -4.75 9.83 6.95
C THR A 109 -3.80 10.36 8.02
N LYS A 110 -3.55 11.68 8.00
CA LYS A 110 -2.81 12.34 9.09
C LYS A 110 -3.48 12.03 10.42
N GLY A 111 -2.71 11.55 11.39
CA GLY A 111 -3.20 11.14 12.71
C GLY A 111 -3.91 12.27 13.49
N LYS A 112 -3.74 13.52 13.08
CA LYS A 112 -4.36 14.71 13.69
C LYS A 112 -5.86 14.84 13.38
N ILE A 113 -6.34 14.35 12.23
CA ILE A 113 -7.73 14.58 11.79
C ILE A 113 -8.75 13.86 12.69
N LEU A 114 -8.39 12.70 13.25
CA LEU A 114 -9.32 11.96 14.13
C LEU A 114 -9.36 12.48 15.58
N LEU A 115 -8.39 13.29 16.01
CA LEU A 115 -8.33 13.80 17.38
C LEU A 115 -8.82 15.26 17.51
N SER A 116 -8.84 16.06 16.43
CA SER A 116 -9.36 17.43 16.53
C SER A 116 -10.89 17.52 16.48
N GLY A 117 -11.59 16.44 16.11
CA GLY A 117 -13.06 16.39 16.06
C GLY A 117 -13.74 16.03 17.39
N TYR A 118 -12.99 15.47 18.35
CA TYR A 118 -13.53 15.04 19.65
C TYR A 118 -13.17 15.98 20.82
N SER A 119 -12.48 17.09 20.56
CA SER A 119 -12.26 18.14 21.56
C SER A 119 -13.34 19.23 21.45
N SER A 120 -14.61 18.84 21.54
CA SER A 120 -15.72 19.77 21.76
C SER A 120 -16.34 19.46 23.12
N ASN A 121 -15.95 20.28 24.11
CA ASN A 121 -16.63 20.54 25.39
C ASN A 121 -17.21 19.35 26.17
N VAL A 122 -16.41 18.85 27.12
CA VAL A 122 -16.85 18.57 28.50
C VAL A 122 -15.84 19.19 29.45
#